data_AF-A0AA40CUP7-F1
#
_entry.id   AF-A0AA40CUP7-F1
#
_cell.length_a   1.000
_cell.length_b   1.000
_cell.length_c   1.000
_cell.angle_alpha   90.00
_cell.angle_beta   90.00
_cell.angle_gamma   90.00
#
_symmetry.space_group_name_H-M   'P 1'
#
loop_
_entity.id
_entity.type
_entity.pdbx_description
1 polymer ?
#
loop_
_entity_poly.entity_id
_entity_poly.type
_entity_poly.pdbx_seq_one_letter_code
_entity_poly.pdbx_strand_id
1 'polypeptide(L)'
;MHSLAILAAALGVVSAAPAHHTAAVPAYTTTAPEVPSKTYTQPRVTHSVAVGRGGLRFEPDNIFALVGEVVEFHYAPRNHSVAESSFDKPCQPKDATAFNSGFFPVAEGQSSEVFQIVVKDTKPIWFYCGQTNGNHCQSGMTGVINQRIDSAATLSAHRDLARARVAPSEVLPYVQGGARIANPNPLSGF
;
A
#
# COMPACT_ATOMS: atom_id res chain seq x y z
N MET A 1 -63.28 68.13 -4.46
CA MET A 1 -62.22 68.51 -3.51
C MET A 1 -62.46 67.72 -2.23
N HIS A 2 -61.44 66.98 -1.78
CA HIS A 2 -61.11 66.54 -0.43
C HIS A 2 -60.40 65.17 -0.51
N SER A 3 -59.07 65.26 -0.66
CA SER A 3 -58.14 64.14 -0.51
C SER A 3 -58.24 63.55 0.89
N LEU A 4 -58.42 62.23 0.99
CA LEU A 4 -58.17 61.47 2.21
C LEU A 4 -56.76 60.89 2.13
N ALA A 5 -55.89 61.31 3.05
CA ALA A 5 -54.62 60.67 3.34
C ALA A 5 -54.86 59.58 4.38
N ILE A 6 -54.45 58.34 4.07
CA ILE A 6 -54.40 57.24 5.05
C ILE A 6 -52.93 56.90 5.26
N LEU A 7 -52.43 57.28 6.43
CA LEU A 7 -51.14 56.86 6.99
C LEU A 7 -51.38 55.48 7.63
N ALA A 8 -50.77 54.42 7.10
CA ALA A 8 -50.76 53.10 7.74
C ALA A 8 -49.34 52.77 8.20
N ALA A 9 -49.20 52.62 9.51
CA ALA A 9 -47.94 52.38 10.22
C ALA A 9 -47.38 50.98 9.92
N ALA A 10 -46.05 50.91 9.74
CA ALA A 10 -45.30 49.69 9.57
C ALA A 10 -45.25 48.88 10.87
N LEU A 11 -45.73 47.64 10.86
CA LEU A 11 -45.48 46.65 11.91
C LEU A 11 -44.13 45.97 11.65
N GLY A 12 -43.17 46.24 12.53
CA GLY A 12 -41.91 45.51 12.61
C GLY A 12 -42.13 44.10 13.14
N VAL A 13 -41.62 43.10 12.42
CA VAL A 13 -41.54 41.71 12.86
C VAL A 13 -40.23 41.50 13.63
N VAL A 14 -40.34 41.09 14.89
CA VAL A 14 -39.21 40.66 15.73
C VAL A 14 -38.92 39.18 15.43
N SER A 15 -37.78 38.90 14.79
CA SER A 15 -37.27 37.53 14.63
C SER A 15 -36.68 37.01 15.93
N ALA A 16 -37.25 35.93 16.49
CA ALA A 16 -36.64 35.18 17.58
C ALA A 16 -35.63 34.17 17.00
N ALA A 17 -34.37 34.25 17.40
CA ALA A 17 -33.35 33.25 17.11
C ALA A 17 -33.48 32.05 18.09
N PRO A 18 -33.38 30.80 17.63
CA PRO A 18 -33.36 29.66 18.53
C PRO A 18 -32.00 29.55 19.24
N ALA A 19 -32.06 29.29 20.54
CA ALA A 19 -30.92 29.09 21.41
C ALA A 19 -30.15 27.79 21.06
N HIS A 20 -28.83 27.88 21.10
CA HIS A 20 -27.92 26.76 20.95
C HIS A 20 -28.02 25.80 22.14
N HIS A 21 -28.28 24.51 21.86
CA HIS A 21 -27.97 23.43 22.79
C HIS A 21 -26.79 22.62 22.23
N THR A 22 -25.58 22.92 22.70
CA THR A 22 -24.41 22.07 22.47
C THR A 22 -24.49 20.86 23.39
N ALA A 23 -25.02 19.75 22.88
CA ALA A 23 -24.89 18.45 23.51
C ALA A 23 -23.44 17.97 23.38
N ALA A 24 -22.76 17.74 24.51
CA ALA A 24 -21.44 17.14 24.52
C ALA A 24 -21.53 15.66 24.09
N VAL A 25 -20.81 15.31 23.02
CA VAL A 25 -20.72 13.92 22.52
C VAL A 25 -19.71 13.19 23.41
N PRO A 26 -20.05 12.02 24.00
CA PRO A 26 -19.07 11.25 24.76
C PRO A 26 -17.97 10.75 23.83
N ALA A 27 -16.72 10.94 24.23
CA ALA A 27 -15.56 10.40 23.53
C ALA A 27 -15.52 8.88 23.71
N TYR A 28 -15.79 8.13 22.65
CA TYR A 28 -15.59 6.69 22.63
C TYR A 28 -14.11 6.41 22.38
N THR A 29 -13.38 6.03 23.42
CA THR A 29 -12.05 5.43 23.27
C THR A 29 -12.24 4.01 22.73
N THR A 30 -12.11 3.83 21.43
CA THR A 30 -12.06 2.50 20.82
C THR A 30 -10.68 1.89 21.10
N THR A 31 -10.59 1.05 22.11
CA THR A 31 -9.45 0.14 22.28
C THR A 31 -9.52 -0.89 21.15
N ALA A 32 -8.57 -0.84 20.21
CA ALA A 32 -8.46 -1.86 19.17
C ALA A 32 -8.20 -3.23 19.84
N PRO A 33 -8.86 -4.31 19.38
CA PRO A 33 -8.59 -5.65 19.93
C PRO A 33 -7.15 -6.03 19.57
N GLU A 34 -6.33 -6.23 20.60
CA GLU A 34 -4.96 -6.71 20.48
C GLU A 34 -5.02 -8.18 20.03
N VAL A 35 -4.71 -8.43 18.76
CA VAL A 35 -4.58 -9.79 18.23
C VAL A 35 -3.33 -10.41 18.88
N PRO A 36 -3.41 -11.60 19.49
CA PRO A 36 -2.27 -12.21 20.15
C PRO A 36 -1.13 -12.41 19.13
N SER A 37 -0.02 -11.72 19.37
CA SER A 37 1.20 -11.88 18.58
C SER A 37 1.78 -13.28 18.84
N LYS A 38 2.01 -14.06 17.78
CA LYS A 38 2.76 -15.31 17.90
C LYS A 38 4.20 -14.97 18.26
N THR A 39 4.66 -15.44 19.43
CA THR A 39 6.06 -15.32 19.83
C THR A 39 6.88 -16.32 19.03
N TYR A 40 7.75 -15.83 18.15
CA TYR A 40 8.77 -16.64 17.50
C TYR A 40 10.03 -16.60 18.38
N THR A 41 10.56 -17.76 18.73
CA THR A 41 11.73 -17.92 19.61
C THR A 41 13.06 -17.54 18.95
N GLN A 42 13.04 -17.19 17.66
CA GLN A 42 14.22 -16.78 16.89
C GLN A 42 14.28 -15.26 16.74
N PRO A 43 15.48 -14.65 16.65
CA PRO A 43 15.61 -13.24 16.31
C PRO A 43 14.88 -12.99 14.99
N ARG A 44 13.96 -12.03 15.00
CA ARG A 44 13.16 -11.66 13.84
C ARG A 44 14.07 -10.94 12.84
N VAL A 45 14.51 -11.66 11.82
CA VAL A 45 15.32 -11.07 10.73
C VAL A 45 14.41 -10.22 9.85
N THR A 46 14.91 -9.05 9.46
CA THR A 46 14.33 -8.22 8.41
C THR A 46 15.16 -8.35 7.16
N HIS A 47 14.53 -8.76 6.07
CA HIS A 47 15.12 -8.85 4.74
C HIS A 47 14.80 -7.57 3.97
N SER A 48 15.79 -6.72 3.72
CA SER A 48 15.62 -5.50 2.95
C SER A 48 15.61 -5.78 1.45
N VAL A 49 14.64 -5.20 0.74
CA VAL A 49 14.50 -5.25 -0.71
C VAL A 49 14.48 -3.84 -1.25
N ALA A 50 15.44 -3.50 -2.10
CA ALA A 50 15.42 -2.25 -2.83
C ALA A 50 14.51 -2.34 -4.05
N VAL A 51 13.59 -1.40 -4.14
CA VAL A 51 12.59 -1.29 -5.20
C VAL A 51 12.98 -0.14 -6.11
N GLY A 52 13.27 -0.44 -7.37
CA GLY A 52 13.56 0.60 -8.37
C GLY A 52 14.99 1.13 -8.36
N ARG A 53 15.85 0.69 -7.42
CA ARG A 53 17.28 1.03 -7.45
C ARG A 53 17.84 0.55 -8.78
N GLY A 54 18.63 1.37 -9.48
CA GLY A 54 19.30 0.97 -10.72
C GLY A 54 18.38 0.53 -11.88
N GLY A 55 17.06 0.78 -11.84
CA GLY A 55 16.13 0.44 -12.92
C GLY A 55 14.88 -0.33 -12.45
N LEU A 56 14.18 -0.96 -13.39
CA LEU A 56 12.91 -1.66 -13.16
C LEU A 56 13.11 -3.05 -12.53
N ARG A 57 13.61 -3.07 -11.28
CA ARG A 57 13.98 -4.30 -10.57
C ARG A 57 13.71 -4.24 -9.07
N PHE A 58 13.54 -5.41 -8.48
CA PHE A 58 13.66 -5.64 -7.05
C PHE A 58 15.06 -6.18 -6.76
N GLU A 59 15.70 -5.78 -5.67
CA GLU A 59 17.05 -6.24 -5.32
C GLU A 59 17.18 -6.47 -3.80
N PRO A 60 17.31 -7.73 -3.35
CA PRO A 60 17.18 -8.97 -4.13
C PRO A 60 15.76 -9.18 -4.68
N ASP A 61 15.65 -9.95 -5.76
CA ASP A 61 14.38 -10.34 -6.40
C ASP A 61 13.91 -11.75 -6.01
N ASN A 62 14.77 -12.53 -5.36
CA ASN A 62 14.47 -13.84 -4.79
C ASN A 62 14.94 -13.88 -3.33
N ILE A 63 13.98 -13.85 -2.40
CA ILE A 63 14.22 -13.75 -0.96
C ILE A 63 13.90 -15.09 -0.31
N PHE A 64 14.72 -15.55 0.63
CA PHE A 64 14.41 -16.71 1.48
C PHE A 64 14.23 -16.24 2.91
N ALA A 65 13.02 -16.41 3.44
CA ALA A 65 12.63 -15.89 4.75
C ALA A 65 11.79 -16.92 5.52
N LEU A 66 12.09 -17.08 6.80
CA LEU A 66 11.36 -17.98 7.70
C LEU A 66 10.02 -17.38 8.12
N VAL A 67 9.09 -18.25 8.54
CA VAL A 67 7.82 -17.81 9.11
C VAL A 67 8.07 -16.94 10.33
N GLY A 68 7.44 -15.78 10.35
CA GLY A 68 7.61 -14.76 11.38
C GLY A 68 8.61 -13.67 11.02
N GLU A 69 9.48 -13.84 10.02
CA GLU A 69 10.41 -12.79 9.57
C GLU A 69 9.71 -11.69 8.77
N VAL A 70 10.44 -10.59 8.51
CA VAL A 70 9.96 -9.42 7.76
C VAL A 70 10.63 -9.36 6.40
N VAL A 71 9.87 -9.00 5.38
CA VAL A 71 10.43 -8.44 4.15
C VAL A 71 10.08 -6.96 4.10
N GLU A 72 11.10 -6.09 4.05
CA GLU A 72 10.99 -4.64 4.07
C GLU A 72 11.39 -4.06 2.71
N PHE A 73 10.45 -3.41 2.04
CA PHE A 73 10.64 -2.83 0.72
C PHE A 73 11.00 -1.34 0.84
N HIS A 74 12.17 -0.98 0.35
CA HIS A 74 12.69 0.39 0.31
C HIS A 74 12.60 0.94 -1.11
N TYR A 75 12.14 2.18 -1.28
CA TYR A 75 11.79 2.70 -2.61
C TYR A 75 12.76 3.77 -3.09
N ALA A 76 13.35 3.52 -4.26
CA ALA A 76 14.26 4.44 -4.95
C ALA A 76 13.49 5.51 -5.74
N PRO A 77 14.17 6.50 -6.36
CA PRO A 77 13.51 7.55 -7.12
C PRO A 77 12.61 7.01 -8.24
N ARG A 78 11.70 7.87 -8.71
CA ARG A 78 10.54 7.58 -9.58
C ARG A 78 9.36 7.05 -8.77
N ASN A 79 8.52 6.22 -9.36
CA ASN A 79 7.30 5.75 -8.73
C ASN A 79 7.16 4.24 -8.91
N HIS A 80 7.32 3.52 -7.81
CA HIS A 80 7.24 2.06 -7.77
C HIS A 80 6.24 1.60 -6.71
N SER A 81 5.85 0.34 -6.81
CA SER A 81 5.00 -0.34 -5.83
C SER A 81 5.43 -1.80 -5.71
N VAL A 82 4.87 -2.50 -4.74
CA VAL A 82 4.89 -3.96 -4.66
C VAL A 82 3.49 -4.48 -4.36
N ALA A 83 3.04 -5.46 -5.11
CA ALA A 83 1.76 -6.14 -4.92
C ALA A 83 1.91 -7.65 -5.13
N GLU A 84 1.14 -8.45 -4.40
CA GLU A 84 1.14 -9.92 -4.50
C GLU A 84 0.38 -10.39 -5.74
N SER A 85 1.00 -11.30 -6.51
CA SER A 85 0.39 -12.03 -7.62
C SER A 85 0.33 -13.53 -7.32
N SER A 86 -0.38 -14.28 -8.15
CA SER A 86 -0.13 -15.72 -8.28
C SER A 86 1.03 -15.96 -9.24
N PHE A 87 1.65 -17.14 -9.18
CA PHE A 87 2.72 -17.51 -10.10
C PHE A 87 2.29 -17.37 -11.58
N ASP A 88 1.10 -17.87 -11.89
CA ASP A 88 0.56 -17.99 -13.25
C ASP A 88 -0.05 -16.68 -13.78
N LYS A 89 -0.31 -15.70 -12.90
CA LYS A 89 -0.92 -14.42 -13.25
C LYS A 89 -0.11 -13.24 -12.70
N PRO A 90 1.11 -13.01 -13.19
CA PRO A 90 1.86 -11.80 -12.87
C PRO A 90 1.11 -10.54 -13.31
N CYS A 91 1.51 -9.41 -12.73
CA CYS A 91 1.00 -8.06 -13.03
C CYS A 91 -0.47 -7.83 -12.67
N GLN A 92 -1.06 -8.70 -11.86
CA GLN A 92 -2.40 -8.52 -11.32
C GLN A 92 -2.48 -9.09 -9.89
N PRO A 93 -3.35 -8.54 -9.03
CA PRO A 93 -3.49 -9.02 -7.68
C PRO A 93 -3.92 -10.49 -7.69
N LYS A 94 -3.31 -11.29 -6.82
CA LYS A 94 -3.68 -12.70 -6.64
C LYS A 94 -5.17 -12.86 -6.29
N ASP A 95 -5.66 -12.03 -5.38
CA ASP A 95 -7.04 -11.97 -4.93
C ASP A 95 -7.29 -10.62 -4.21
N ALA A 96 -8.51 -10.42 -3.69
CA ALA A 96 -8.89 -9.19 -2.99
C ALA A 96 -8.15 -8.98 -1.64
N THR A 97 -7.45 -9.99 -1.13
CA THR A 97 -6.69 -9.96 0.13
C THR A 97 -5.17 -9.91 -0.09
N ALA A 98 -4.72 -9.99 -1.34
CA ALA A 98 -3.33 -9.81 -1.76
C ALA A 98 -2.72 -8.57 -1.10
N PHE A 99 -1.48 -8.67 -0.63
CA PHE A 99 -0.84 -7.45 -0.12
C PHE A 99 -0.60 -6.46 -1.27
N ASN A 100 -0.67 -5.18 -0.92
CA ASN A 100 -0.42 -4.08 -1.83
C ASN A 100 0.18 -2.92 -1.04
N SER A 101 1.34 -2.44 -1.48
CA SER A 101 2.02 -1.33 -0.82
C SER A 101 1.43 0.03 -1.15
N GLY A 102 0.61 0.11 -2.20
CA GLY A 102 0.36 1.36 -2.90
C GLY A 102 1.62 1.87 -3.60
N PHE A 103 1.52 3.05 -4.20
CA PHE A 103 2.62 3.69 -4.94
C PHE A 103 3.48 4.57 -4.04
N PHE A 104 4.79 4.50 -4.23
CA PHE A 104 5.78 5.33 -3.55
C PHE A 104 6.42 6.28 -4.57
N PRO A 105 5.88 7.49 -4.76
CA PRO A 105 6.53 8.51 -5.57
C PRO A 105 7.70 9.13 -4.79
N VAL A 106 8.91 9.04 -5.35
CA VAL A 106 10.17 9.52 -4.77
C VAL A 106 10.87 10.38 -5.82
N ALA A 107 11.13 11.65 -5.50
CA ALA A 107 11.80 12.57 -6.43
C ALA A 107 13.31 12.26 -6.52
N GLU A 108 13.96 12.08 -5.37
CA GLU A 108 15.38 11.84 -5.22
C GLU A 108 15.67 11.01 -3.96
N GLY A 109 16.88 10.46 -3.85
CA GLY A 109 17.28 9.66 -2.70
C GLY A 109 16.44 8.41 -2.52
N GLN A 110 15.91 8.21 -1.32
CA GLN A 110 15.06 7.08 -0.94
C GLN A 110 13.80 7.60 -0.26
N SER A 111 12.68 6.87 -0.36
CA SER A 111 11.46 7.23 0.34
C SER A 111 11.67 7.33 1.86
N SER A 112 10.99 8.28 2.50
CA SER A 112 10.89 8.37 3.97
C SER A 112 10.04 7.28 4.59
N GLU A 113 9.38 6.44 3.78
CA GLU A 113 8.59 5.29 4.21
C GLU A 113 9.10 4.01 3.55
N VAL A 114 8.85 2.89 4.20
CA VAL A 114 9.03 1.53 3.67
C VAL A 114 7.72 0.77 3.76
N PHE A 115 7.58 -0.30 2.98
CA PHE A 115 6.47 -1.24 3.14
C PHE A 115 6.98 -2.56 3.73
N GLN A 116 6.35 -3.04 4.79
CA GLN A 116 6.71 -4.30 5.43
C GLN A 116 5.60 -5.32 5.30
N ILE A 117 5.98 -6.57 5.04
CA ILE A 117 5.11 -7.73 5.22
C ILE A 117 5.74 -8.72 6.21
N VAL A 118 4.89 -9.45 6.91
CA VAL A 118 5.29 -10.58 7.75
C VAL A 118 5.10 -11.87 6.97
N VAL A 119 6.13 -12.71 6.90
CA VAL A 119 6.03 -14.03 6.28
C VAL A 119 5.19 -14.94 7.18
N LYS A 120 4.04 -15.39 6.69
CA LYS A 120 3.05 -16.14 7.48
C LYS A 120 3.14 -17.66 7.33
N ASP A 121 3.69 -18.13 6.22
CA ASP A 121 3.91 -19.53 5.93
C ASP A 121 5.13 -19.71 5.00
N THR A 122 5.47 -20.96 4.68
CA THR A 122 6.63 -21.31 3.85
C THR A 122 6.31 -21.38 2.36
N LYS A 123 5.09 -21.01 1.94
CA LYS A 123 4.71 -21.07 0.52
C LYS A 123 5.38 -19.94 -0.25
N PRO A 124 5.66 -20.14 -1.55
CA PRO A 124 6.15 -19.06 -2.40
C PRO A 124 5.16 -17.90 -2.46
N ILE A 125 5.69 -16.69 -2.38
CA ILE A 125 4.95 -15.44 -2.53
C ILE A 125 5.49 -14.74 -3.76
N TRP A 126 4.68 -14.64 -4.81
CA TRP A 126 5.04 -13.96 -6.05
C TRP A 126 4.58 -12.50 -5.98
N PHE A 127 5.39 -11.59 -6.49
CA PHE A 127 5.06 -10.17 -6.42
C PHE A 127 5.59 -9.39 -7.62
N TYR A 128 4.99 -8.23 -7.84
CA TYR A 128 5.28 -7.39 -9.00
C TYR A 128 5.16 -5.90 -8.66
N CYS A 129 5.73 -5.06 -9.53
CA CYS A 129 5.50 -3.63 -9.50
C CYS A 129 4.31 -3.24 -10.39
N GLY A 130 3.30 -2.62 -9.80
CA GLY A 130 2.06 -2.26 -10.48
C GLY A 130 2.12 -1.02 -11.37
N GLN A 131 3.29 -0.38 -11.52
CA GLN A 131 3.43 0.84 -12.31
C GLN A 131 3.22 0.58 -13.80
N THR A 132 2.26 1.30 -14.38
CA THR A 132 1.89 1.18 -15.80
C THR A 132 2.67 2.14 -16.69
N ASN A 133 3.16 3.28 -16.17
CA ASN A 133 4.09 4.10 -16.93
C ASN A 133 5.42 3.35 -17.11
N GLY A 134 5.73 2.97 -18.35
CA GLY A 134 6.87 2.10 -18.65
C GLY A 134 6.63 0.61 -18.36
N ASN A 135 5.36 0.20 -18.10
CA ASN A 135 4.95 -1.21 -17.92
C ASN A 135 5.91 -2.02 -17.05
N HIS A 136 6.12 -1.61 -15.79
CA HIS A 136 7.21 -2.13 -14.97
C HIS A 136 7.17 -3.65 -14.82
N CYS A 137 6.01 -4.21 -14.49
CA CYS A 137 5.86 -5.66 -14.34
C CYS A 137 6.15 -6.42 -15.65
N GLN A 138 5.54 -5.99 -16.76
CA GLN A 138 5.72 -6.59 -18.08
C GLN A 138 7.17 -6.41 -18.58
N SER A 139 7.87 -5.39 -18.10
CA SER A 139 9.31 -5.20 -18.34
C SER A 139 10.20 -6.07 -17.44
N GLY A 140 9.60 -6.95 -16.63
CA GLY A 140 10.31 -7.93 -15.80
C GLY A 140 10.45 -7.55 -14.33
N MET A 141 9.89 -6.42 -13.87
CA MET A 141 9.93 -5.98 -12.46
C MET A 141 8.98 -6.83 -11.61
N THR A 142 9.45 -8.04 -11.32
CA THR A 142 8.81 -9.08 -10.52
C THR A 142 9.84 -9.74 -9.61
N GLY A 143 9.36 -10.34 -8.53
CA GLY A 143 10.18 -11.06 -7.57
C GLY A 143 9.40 -12.16 -6.87
N VAL A 144 10.09 -12.90 -6.01
CA VAL A 144 9.54 -14.01 -5.25
C VAL A 144 10.16 -14.09 -3.85
N ILE A 145 9.34 -14.42 -2.86
CA ILE A 145 9.80 -14.86 -1.54
C ILE A 145 9.59 -16.37 -1.46
N ASN A 146 10.56 -17.10 -0.95
CA ASN A 146 10.55 -18.54 -0.73
C ASN A 146 10.26 -19.34 -2.01
N GLN A 147 10.96 -19.02 -3.11
CA GLN A 147 10.86 -19.83 -4.33
C GLN A 147 11.20 -21.30 -4.02
N ARG A 148 10.38 -22.22 -4.53
CA ARG A 148 10.68 -23.65 -4.46
C ARG A 148 11.84 -24.01 -5.39
N ILE A 149 12.85 -24.68 -4.86
CA ILE A 149 14.00 -25.17 -5.64
C ILE A 149 13.66 -26.41 -6.49
N ASP A 150 12.62 -27.14 -6.11
CA ASP A 150 12.17 -28.40 -6.70
C ASP A 150 10.94 -28.23 -7.61
N SER A 151 10.74 -27.02 -8.15
CA SER A 151 9.55 -26.66 -8.93
C SER A 151 9.92 -26.01 -10.26
N ALA A 152 9.08 -26.24 -11.28
CA ALA A 152 9.13 -25.49 -12.54
C ALA A 152 8.70 -24.03 -12.36
N ALA A 153 8.03 -23.69 -11.25
CA ALA A 153 7.66 -22.33 -10.90
C ALA A 153 8.88 -21.53 -10.43
N THR A 154 9.64 -21.01 -11.39
CA THR A 154 10.84 -20.19 -11.15
C THR A 154 10.58 -18.72 -11.41
N LEU A 155 11.41 -17.84 -10.84
CA LEU A 155 11.39 -16.41 -11.11
C LEU A 155 11.58 -16.07 -12.59
N SER A 156 12.40 -16.85 -13.30
CA SER A 156 12.50 -16.69 -14.75
C SER A 156 11.17 -16.96 -15.45
N ALA A 157 10.51 -18.07 -15.10
CA ALA A 157 9.21 -18.42 -15.68
C ALA A 157 8.13 -17.39 -15.33
N HIS A 158 8.12 -16.88 -14.09
CA HIS A 158 7.20 -15.81 -13.69
C HIS A 158 7.44 -14.52 -14.50
N ARG A 159 8.71 -14.17 -14.76
CA ARG A 159 9.08 -13.04 -15.62
C ARG A 159 8.67 -13.24 -17.07
N ASP A 160 8.78 -14.46 -17.60
CA ASP A 160 8.32 -14.79 -18.95
C ASP A 160 6.81 -14.61 -19.08
N LEU A 161 6.04 -15.09 -18.10
CA LEU A 161 4.60 -14.85 -18.02
C LEU A 161 4.25 -13.36 -17.91
N ALA A 162 5.04 -12.58 -17.16
CA ALA A 162 4.84 -11.15 -17.02
C ALA A 162 5.07 -10.42 -18.35
N ARG A 163 6.15 -10.75 -19.07
CA ARG A 163 6.46 -10.21 -20.40
C ARG A 163 5.40 -10.56 -21.44
N ALA A 164 4.78 -11.73 -21.32
CA ALA A 164 3.73 -12.18 -22.22
C ALA A 164 2.39 -11.48 -21.97
N ARG A 165 2.18 -10.84 -20.81
CA ARG A 165 0.92 -10.15 -20.51
C ARG A 165 0.82 -8.82 -21.26
N VAL A 166 -0.16 -8.72 -22.14
CA VAL A 166 -0.44 -7.51 -22.95
C VAL A 166 -1.27 -6.45 -22.21
N ALA A 167 -2.05 -6.87 -21.21
CA ALA A 167 -2.86 -5.94 -20.41
C ALA A 167 -1.97 -5.12 -19.47
N PRO A 168 -2.32 -3.85 -19.17
CA PRO A 168 -1.64 -3.05 -18.15
C PRO A 168 -1.71 -3.70 -16.77
N SER A 169 -0.72 -3.44 -15.92
CA SER A 169 -0.74 -3.95 -14.54
C SER A 169 -1.98 -3.50 -13.78
N GLU A 170 -2.57 -4.40 -13.01
CA GLU A 170 -3.65 -4.10 -12.09
C GLU A 170 -3.08 -3.90 -10.69
N VAL A 171 -3.73 -3.06 -9.87
CA VAL A 171 -3.37 -2.85 -8.46
C VAL A 171 -4.64 -2.76 -7.63
N LEU A 172 -4.57 -3.18 -6.37
CA LEU A 172 -5.67 -2.95 -5.44
C LEU A 172 -5.76 -1.46 -5.07
N PRO A 173 -6.97 -0.95 -4.75
CA PRO A 173 -7.18 0.47 -4.47
C PRO A 173 -6.63 0.91 -3.10
N TYR A 174 -6.31 -0.02 -2.21
CA TYR A 174 -5.89 0.27 -0.83
C TYR A 174 -4.57 -0.39 -0.48
N VAL A 175 -3.84 0.25 0.43
CA VAL A 175 -2.68 -0.37 1.09
C VAL A 175 -3.20 -1.46 2.03
N GLN A 176 -2.71 -2.69 1.88
CA GLN A 176 -3.17 -3.83 2.68
C GLN A 176 -2.17 -4.99 2.70
N GLY A 177 -2.42 -5.98 3.57
CA GLY A 177 -1.60 -7.19 3.70
C GLY A 177 -0.18 -6.97 4.26
N GLY A 178 0.11 -5.73 4.66
CA GLY A 178 1.36 -5.27 5.26
C GLY A 178 1.16 -3.86 5.84
N ALA A 179 2.25 -3.16 6.14
CA ALA A 179 2.21 -1.81 6.70
C ALA A 179 3.20 -0.88 6.00
N ARG A 180 2.77 0.35 5.71
CA ARG A 180 3.69 1.46 5.41
C ARG A 180 4.15 2.04 6.75
N ILE A 181 5.45 2.10 6.97
CA ILE A 181 6.05 2.65 8.19
C ILE A 181 7.15 3.64 7.84
N ALA A 182 7.58 4.45 8.81
CA ALA A 182 8.76 5.29 8.65
C ALA A 182 9.96 4.43 8.27
N ASN A 183 10.72 4.88 7.26
CA ASN A 183 11.94 4.22 6.84
C ASN A 183 12.96 4.27 7.98
N PRO A 184 13.44 3.13 8.49
CA PRO A 184 14.39 3.12 9.60
C PRO A 184 15.78 3.65 9.19
N ASN A 185 16.11 3.60 7.89
CA ASN A 185 17.41 4.00 7.37
C ASN A 185 17.27 4.92 6.13
N PRO A 186 16.67 6.13 6.25
CA PRO A 186 16.35 6.98 5.11
C PRO A 186 17.61 7.61 4.49
N LEU A 187 18.72 7.70 5.23
CA LEU A 187 19.94 8.40 4.84
C LEU A 187 21.13 7.47 4.55
N SER A 188 21.01 6.16 4.81
CA SER A 188 22.15 5.24 4.64
C SER A 188 22.49 4.95 3.18
N GLY A 189 21.64 5.36 2.24
CA GLY A 189 21.59 4.70 0.94
C GLY A 189 21.15 3.25 1.10
N PHE A 190 20.84 2.59 -0.01
CA PHE A 190 20.41 1.19 0.05
C PHE A 190 21.54 0.21 0.27
#